data_AF-A0A537J755-F1
#
_entry.id   AF-A0A537J755-F1
#
_cell.length_a   1.000
_cell.length_b   1.000
_cell.length_c   1.000
_cell.angle_alpha   90.00
_cell.angle_beta   90.00
_cell.angle_gamma   90.00
#
_symmetry.space_group_name_H-M   'P 1'
#
loop_
_entity.id
_entity.type
_entity.pdbx_description
1 polymer ?
#
loop_
_entity_poly.entity_id
_entity_poly.type
_entity_poly.pdbx_seq_one_letter_code
_entity_poly.pdbx_strand_id
1 'polypeptide(L)' 'DLAGKKTADGKLLSDQSDVTAYLLNEASLAVVPFYAFGASHNSPWYRLSVGTCKKDEINEMISKLGEALQKLK' A
#
# COMPACT_ATOMS: atom_id res chain seq x y z
N ASP A 1 11.98 1.41 2.44
CA ASP A 1 11.80 0.87 1.08
C ASP A 1 11.10 -0.47 1.16
N LEU A 2 9.96 -0.62 0.48
CA LEU A 2 9.15 -1.85 0.47
C LEU A 2 9.40 -2.69 -0.80
N ALA A 3 9.98 -2.09 -1.83
CA ALA A 3 10.46 -2.79 -3.02
C ALA A 3 11.63 -3.71 -2.62
N GLY A 4 11.51 -4.99 -2.96
CA GLY A 4 12.41 -6.08 -2.57
C GLY A 4 11.88 -6.99 -1.45
N LYS A 5 10.78 -6.64 -0.78
CA LYS A 5 10.17 -7.49 0.26
C LYS A 5 9.32 -8.62 -0.30
N LYS A 6 9.19 -9.71 0.46
CA LYS A 6 8.27 -10.79 0.12
C LYS A 6 6.99 -10.68 0.93
N THR A 7 5.87 -10.79 0.23
CA THR A 7 4.56 -10.99 0.85
C THR A 7 4.53 -12.33 1.58
N ALA A 8 3.63 -12.47 2.56
CA ALA A 8 3.41 -13.74 3.25
C ALA A 8 3.03 -14.89 2.29
N ASP A 9 2.43 -14.54 1.14
CA ASP A 9 2.06 -15.45 0.05
C ASP A 9 3.26 -15.87 -0.83
N GLY A 10 4.46 -15.35 -0.54
CA GLY A 10 5.68 -15.65 -1.30
C GLY A 10 5.87 -14.79 -2.56
N LYS A 11 4.92 -13.90 -2.89
CA LYS A 11 5.05 -12.94 -3.98
C LYS A 11 6.12 -11.90 -3.64
N LEU A 12 7.10 -11.74 -4.52
CA LEU A 12 8.17 -10.75 -4.39
C LEU A 12 7.67 -9.39 -4.90
N LEU A 13 7.80 -8.35 -4.08
CA LEU A 13 7.44 -6.99 -4.44
C LEU A 13 8.62 -6.36 -5.19
N SER A 14 8.77 -6.65 -6.48
CA SER A 14 9.90 -6.16 -7.27
C SER A 14 9.84 -4.65 -7.48
N ASP A 15 8.63 -4.16 -7.70
CA ASP A 15 8.36 -2.78 -8.09
C ASP A 15 7.29 -2.15 -7.20
N GLN A 16 7.23 -0.83 -7.22
CA GLN A 16 6.26 -0.06 -6.45
C GLN A 16 4.80 -0.33 -6.87
N SER A 17 4.59 -0.78 -8.10
CA SER A 17 3.31 -1.28 -8.61
C SER A 17 2.85 -2.54 -7.86
N ASP A 18 3.75 -3.48 -7.58
CA ASP A 18 3.43 -4.68 -6.80
C ASP A 18 3.09 -4.33 -5.36
N VAL A 19 3.80 -3.37 -4.76
CA VAL A 19 3.46 -2.85 -3.42
C VAL A 19 2.05 -2.24 -3.43
N THR A 20 1.70 -1.48 -4.46
CA THR A 20 0.36 -0.88 -4.62
C THR A 20 -0.71 -1.97 -4.72
N ALA A 21 -0.47 -2.99 -5.56
CA ALA A 21 -1.40 -4.11 -5.75
C ALA A 21 -1.56 -4.94 -4.47
N TYR A 22 -0.48 -5.09 -3.69
CA TYR A 22 -0.51 -5.77 -2.40
C TYR A 22 -1.34 -5.01 -1.37
N LEU A 23 -1.15 -3.68 -1.25
CA LEU A 23 -1.95 -2.85 -0.35
C LEU A 23 -3.44 -2.87 -0.71
N LEU A 24 -3.76 -2.91 -2.01
CA LEU A 24 -5.13 -3.07 -2.48
C LEU A 24 -5.71 -4.45 -2.14
N ASN A 25 -4.95 -5.54 -2.31
CA ASN A 25 -5.43 -6.90 -2.02
C ASN A 25 -5.54 -7.18 -0.51
N GLU A 26 -4.47 -6.95 0.25
CA GLU A 26 -4.41 -7.34 1.67
C GLU A 26 -5.09 -6.34 2.59
N ALA A 27 -4.87 -5.03 2.37
CA ALA A 27 -5.45 -4.00 3.23
C ALA A 27 -6.79 -3.48 2.71
N SER A 28 -7.28 -3.97 1.56
CA SER A 28 -8.44 -3.42 0.83
C SER A 28 -8.32 -1.89 0.65
N LEU A 29 -7.09 -1.40 0.52
CA LEU A 29 -6.78 0.00 0.58
C LEU A 29 -6.42 0.52 -0.81
N ALA A 30 -7.34 1.28 -1.41
CA ALA A 30 -7.11 1.92 -2.70
C ALA A 30 -6.18 3.14 -2.53
N VAL A 31 -4.88 2.91 -2.73
CA VAL A 31 -3.86 3.97 -2.73
C VAL A 31 -3.43 4.29 -4.16
N VAL A 32 -3.25 5.58 -4.44
CA VAL A 32 -2.74 6.06 -5.71
C VAL A 32 -1.24 6.34 -5.57
N PRO A 33 -0.37 5.63 -6.30
CA PRO A 33 1.06 5.88 -6.27
C PRO A 33 1.40 7.24 -6.91
N PHE A 34 2.39 7.93 -6.36
CA PHE A 34 2.76 9.28 -6.82
C PHE A 34 3.34 9.33 -8.23
N TYR A 35 3.75 8.20 -8.81
CA TYR A 35 4.19 8.18 -10.22
C TYR A 35 3.09 8.65 -11.18
N ALA A 36 1.81 8.46 -10.81
CA ALA A 36 0.66 8.97 -11.58
C ALA A 36 0.61 10.51 -11.64
N PHE A 37 1.40 11.18 -10.79
CA PHE A 37 1.55 12.64 -10.74
C PHE A 37 2.90 13.12 -11.31
N GLY A 38 3.65 12.25 -12.00
CA GLY A 38 4.94 12.58 -12.61
C GLY A 38 6.15 12.37 -11.68
N ALA A 39 5.97 11.75 -10.52
CA ALA A 39 7.10 11.33 -9.68
C ALA A 39 7.79 10.07 -10.26
N SER A 40 9.01 9.78 -9.80
CA SER A 40 9.73 8.56 -10.19
C SER A 40 8.92 7.30 -9.88
N HIS A 41 9.00 6.28 -10.75
CA HIS A 41 8.29 5.00 -10.56
C HIS A 41 8.66 4.29 -9.25
N ASN A 42 9.86 4.50 -8.74
CA ASN A 42 10.33 3.97 -7.45
C ASN A 42 9.99 4.86 -6.25
N SER A 43 9.17 5.89 -6.43
CA SER A 43 8.81 6.79 -5.33
C SER A 43 7.97 6.04 -4.28
N PRO A 44 8.39 5.98 -3.01
CA PRO A 44 7.65 5.30 -1.95
C PRO A 44 6.41 6.09 -1.46
N TRP A 45 6.03 7.15 -2.18
CA TRP A 45 4.96 8.06 -1.81
C TRP A 45 3.62 7.60 -2.41
N TYR A 46 2.61 7.58 -1.55
CA TYR A 46 1.25 7.17 -1.88
C TYR A 46 0.24 8.22 -1.44
N ARG A 47 -0.82 8.37 -2.24
CA ARG A 47 -1.98 9.18 -1.90
C ARG A 47 -3.14 8.26 -1.55
N LEU A 48 -3.58 8.31 -0.31
CA LEU A 48 -4.84 7.72 0.12
C LEU A 48 -5.94 8.77 0.06
N SER A 49 -7.07 8.48 -0.58
CA SER A 49 -8.24 9.34 -0.53
C SER A 49 -9.11 8.94 0.66
N VAL A 50 -9.15 9.80 1.69
CA VAL A 50 -9.98 9.59 2.89
C VAL A 50 -11.30 10.38 2.85
N GLY A 51 -11.57 11.12 1.77
CA GLY A 51 -12.71 12.04 1.67
C GLY A 51 -14.09 11.37 1.73
N THR A 52 -14.17 10.07 1.47
CA THR A 52 -15.40 9.26 1.56
C THR A 52 -15.39 8.29 2.74
N CYS A 53 -14.32 8.26 3.55
CA CYS A 53 -14.22 7.36 4.69
C CYS A 53 -14.85 7.98 5.93
N LYS A 54 -15.64 7.20 6.67
CA LYS A 54 -16.10 7.61 8.00
C LYS A 54 -14.90 7.66 8.94
N LYS A 55 -14.89 8.60 9.90
CA LYS A 55 -13.79 8.74 10.86
C LYS A 55 -13.47 7.45 11.60
N ASP A 56 -14.49 6.66 11.90
CA ASP A 56 -14.34 5.37 12.57
C ASP A 56 -13.60 4.33 11.71
N GLU A 57 -13.82 4.35 10.39
CA GLU A 57 -13.15 3.43 9.46
C GLU A 57 -11.68 3.80 9.21
N ILE A 58 -11.28 5.06 9.45
CA ILE A 58 -9.88 5.50 9.28
C ILE A 58 -8.95 4.69 10.19
N ASN A 59 -9.34 4.47 11.45
CA ASN A 59 -8.52 3.69 12.39
C ASN A 59 -8.40 2.23 11.94
N GLU A 60 -9.50 1.62 11.51
CA GLU A 60 -9.48 0.24 10.98
C GLU A 60 -8.62 0.14 9.71
N MET A 61 -8.70 1.11 8.81
CA MET A 61 -7.88 1.14 7.59
C MET A 61 -6.39 1.28 7.89
N ILE A 62 -6.01 2.15 8.83
CA ILE A 62 -4.62 2.30 9.26
C ILE A 62 -4.14 1.02 9.96
N SER A 63 -5.00 0.39 10.77
CA SER A 63 -4.68 -0.89 11.41
C SER A 63 -4.43 -1.99 10.38
N LYS A 64 -5.32 -2.14 9.39
CA LYS A 64 -5.18 -3.10 8.28
C LYS A 64 -3.91 -2.86 7.47
N LEU A 65 -3.57 -1.59 7.21
CA LEU A 65 -2.31 -1.22 6.58
C LEU A 65 -1.11 -1.67 7.42
N GLY A 66 -1.13 -1.40 8.73
CA GLY A 66 -0.10 -1.83 9.67
C GLY A 66 0.07 -3.34 9.70
N GLU A 67 -1.03 -4.09 9.78
CA GLU A 67 -1.02 -5.56 9.77
C GLU A 67 -0.48 -6.11 8.45
N ALA A 68 -0.89 -5.56 7.30
CA ALA A 68 -0.36 -5.94 6.00
C ALA A 68 1.14 -5.66 5.92
N LEU A 69 1.62 -4.52 6.41
CA LEU A 69 3.04 -4.21 6.47
C LEU A 69 3.82 -5.13 7.41
N GLN A 70 3.23 -5.57 8.53
CA GLN A 70 3.86 -6.55 9.44
C GLN A 70 3.95 -7.95 8.82
N LYS A 71 3.03 -8.32 7.93
CA LYS A 71 3.08 -9.59 7.18
C LYS A 71 4.21 -9.61 6.13
N LEU A 72 4.73 -8.45 5.72
CA LEU A 72 5.84 -8.36 4.76
C LEU A 72 7.17 -8.70 5.43
N LYS A 73 7.81 -9.77 4.95
CA LYS A 73 9.17 -10.16 5.36
C LYS A 73 10.21 -9.48 4.48
#